data_AF-A0AB37ITV9-F1
#
_entry.id   AF-A0AB37ITV9-F1
#
_cell.length_a   1.000
_cell.length_b   1.000
_cell.length_c   1.000
_cell.angle_alpha   90.00
_cell.angle_beta   90.00
_cell.angle_gamma   90.00
#
_symmetry.space_group_name_H-M   'P 1'
#
loop_
_entity.id
_entity.type
_entity.pdbx_description
1 polymer ?
#
loop_
_entity_poly.entity_id
_entity_poly.type
_entity_poly.pdbx_seq_one_letter_code
_entity_poly.pdbx_strand_id
1 'polypeptide(L)'
;MIFTISFFLWITFFGRFTPASVVSGLLVSVLAQYISSRLIRPGPVLGTVFRIMLALPVAVFQSFRIIFSKPVFTVRSEKAPENRIVEFGKIISITMTPEEVVISKDREGLLIHEVKK
;
A
#
# COMPACT_ATOMS: atom_id res chain seq x y z
N MET A 1 -8.43 -8.47 12.29
CA MET A 1 -7.37 -8.46 11.27
C MET A 1 -6.06 -7.91 11.81
N ILE A 2 -6.03 -6.70 12.38
CA ILE A 2 -4.78 -6.12 12.92
C ILE A 2 -4.19 -6.98 14.02
N PHE A 3 -5.00 -7.41 15.00
CA PHE A 3 -4.55 -8.39 16.00
C PHE A 3 -3.88 -9.62 15.37
N THR A 4 -4.54 -10.25 14.39
CA THR A 4 -4.06 -11.46 13.72
C THR A 4 -2.74 -11.21 12.97
N ILE A 5 -2.64 -10.10 12.24
CA ILE A 5 -1.42 -9.72 11.51
C ILE A 5 -0.30 -9.44 12.51
N SER A 6 -0.56 -8.66 13.56
CA SER A 6 0.43 -8.35 14.60
C SER A 6 0.92 -9.61 15.30
N PHE A 7 0.02 -10.53 15.65
CA PHE A 7 0.36 -11.78 16.33
C PHE A 7 1.18 -12.70 15.40
N PHE A 8 0.75 -12.83 14.15
CA PHE A 8 1.47 -13.61 13.14
C PHE A 8 2.88 -13.05 12.91
N LEU A 9 3.02 -11.74 12.73
CA LEU A 9 4.32 -11.09 12.56
C LEU A 9 5.19 -11.28 13.81
N TRP A 10 4.62 -11.18 15.01
CA TRP A 10 5.34 -11.40 16.26
C TRP A 10 5.91 -12.81 16.35
N ILE A 11 5.07 -13.83 16.14
CA ILE A 11 5.48 -15.22 16.19
C ILE A 11 6.52 -15.55 15.12
N THR A 12 6.32 -15.04 13.90
CA THR A 12 7.27 -15.23 12.78
C THR A 12 8.62 -14.59 13.09
N PHE A 13 8.63 -13.39 13.67
CA PHE A 13 9.85 -12.67 14.03
C PHE A 13 10.69 -13.41 15.07
N PHE A 14 10.06 -14.03 16.08
CA PHE A 14 10.78 -14.79 17.11
C PHE A 14 11.27 -16.16 16.61
N GLY A 15 10.69 -16.70 15.53
CA GLY A 15 11.10 -17.97 14.92
C GLY A 15 11.00 -19.21 15.82
N ARG A 16 10.48 -19.06 17.06
CA ARG A 16 10.33 -20.11 18.07
C ARG A 16 9.01 -19.96 18.80
N PHE A 17 8.25 -21.05 18.84
CA PHE A 17 7.03 -21.15 19.64
C PHE A 17 7.39 -21.53 21.07
N THR A 18 7.57 -20.52 21.92
CA THR A 18 7.77 -20.68 23.36
C THR A 18 6.57 -20.10 24.10
N PRO A 19 6.22 -20.58 25.31
CA PRO A 19 5.14 -19.99 26.10
C PRO A 19 5.34 -18.47 26.31
N ALA A 20 6.58 -18.04 26.52
CA ALA A 20 6.92 -16.63 26.67
C ALA A 20 6.62 -15.81 25.40
N SER A 21 7.01 -16.31 24.21
CA SER A 21 6.77 -15.61 22.94
C SER A 21 5.28 -15.54 22.57
N VAL A 22 4.50 -16.54 22.95
CA VAL A 22 3.04 -16.54 22.78
C VAL A 22 2.40 -15.49 23.71
N VAL A 23 2.74 -15.49 25.00
CA VAL A 23 2.17 -14.54 25.97
C VAL A 23 2.54 -13.10 25.63
N SER A 24 3.81 -12.83 25.31
CA SER A 24 4.23 -11.49 24.90
C SER A 24 3.58 -11.07 23.58
N GLY A 25 3.43 -12.01 22.65
CA GLY A 25 2.75 -11.77 21.37
C GLY A 25 1.29 -11.42 21.54
N LEU A 26 0.57 -12.08 22.45
CA LEU A 26 -0.81 -11.73 22.79
C LEU A 26 -0.90 -10.30 23.31
N LEU A 27 -0.07 -9.93 24.29
CA LEU A 27 -0.08 -8.57 24.88
C LEU A 27 0.21 -7.49 23.83
N VAL A 28 1.25 -7.68 23.02
CA VAL A 28 1.63 -6.74 21.95
C VAL A 28 0.52 -6.61 20.92
N SER A 29 -0.10 -7.72 20.54
CA SER A 29 -1.16 -7.72 19.51
C SER A 29 -2.45 -7.06 20.01
N VAL A 30 -2.80 -7.24 21.30
CA VAL A 30 -3.92 -6.50 21.93
C VAL A 30 -3.63 -5.00 21.93
N LEU A 31 -2.43 -4.60 22.34
CA LEU A 31 -2.03 -3.19 22.37
C LEU A 31 -2.06 -2.57 20.96
N ALA A 32 -1.51 -3.28 19.97
CA ALA A 32 -1.53 -2.84 18.58
C ALA A 32 -2.96 -2.70 18.04
N GLN A 33 -3.85 -3.65 18.35
CA GLN A 33 -5.27 -3.59 17.99
C GLN A 33 -5.97 -2.39 18.64
N TYR A 34 -5.68 -2.11 19.91
CA TYR A 34 -6.26 -0.98 20.65
C TYR A 34 -5.81 0.38 20.11
N ILE A 35 -4.52 0.54 19.81
CA ILE A 35 -3.99 1.77 19.20
C ILE A 35 -4.58 1.93 17.79
N SER A 36 -4.57 0.86 17.00
CA SER A 36 -5.02 0.92 15.62
C SER A 36 -6.52 1.17 15.48
N SER A 37 -7.36 0.68 16.39
CA SER A 37 -8.81 0.96 16.33
C SER A 37 -9.14 2.44 16.51
N ARG A 38 -8.24 3.22 17.13
CA ARG A 38 -8.39 4.68 17.27
C ARG A 38 -7.82 5.47 16.09
N LEU A 39 -6.82 4.92 15.40
CA LEU A 39 -6.09 5.62 14.34
C LEU A 39 -6.56 5.24 12.93
N ILE A 40 -6.89 3.97 12.71
CA ILE A 40 -7.13 3.40 11.38
C ILE A 40 -8.63 3.17 11.21
N ARG A 41 -9.23 3.91 10.26
CA ARG A 41 -10.61 3.66 9.86
C ARG A 41 -10.72 2.31 9.14
N PRO A 42 -11.78 1.52 9.39
CA PRO A 42 -12.00 0.28 8.67
C PRO A 42 -12.11 0.54 7.16
N GLY A 43 -11.55 -0.36 6.36
CA GLY A 43 -11.51 -0.26 4.91
C GLY A 43 -11.16 -1.60 4.25
N PRO A 44 -11.30 -1.71 2.92
CA PRO A 44 -11.16 -2.96 2.19
C PRO A 44 -9.67 -3.33 1.96
N VAL A 45 -8.96 -3.70 3.03
CA VAL A 45 -7.51 -3.94 2.98
C VAL A 45 -7.12 -5.05 2.00
N LEU A 46 -7.83 -6.19 2.01
CA LEU A 46 -7.54 -7.30 1.09
C LEU A 46 -7.72 -6.90 -0.38
N GLY A 47 -8.78 -6.16 -0.70
CA GLY A 47 -9.02 -5.67 -2.06
C GLY A 47 -7.94 -4.70 -2.53
N THR A 48 -7.48 -3.82 -1.64
CA THR A 48 -6.35 -2.92 -1.93
C THR A 48 -5.05 -3.69 -2.18
N VAL A 49 -4.72 -4.68 -1.33
CA VAL A 49 -3.51 -5.50 -1.51
C VAL A 49 -3.54 -6.24 -2.85
N PHE A 50 -4.67 -6.87 -3.18
CA PHE A 50 -4.81 -7.59 -4.45
C PHE A 50 -4.64 -6.68 -5.66
N ARG A 51 -5.20 -5.46 -5.60
CA ARG A 51 -5.02 -4.45 -6.65
C ARG A 51 -3.56 -4.06 -6.85
N ILE A 52 -2.80 -3.89 -5.76
CA ILE A 52 -1.36 -3.59 -5.82
C ILE A 52 -0.60 -4.78 -6.42
N MET A 53 -0.90 -6.01 -5.99
CA MET A 53 -0.25 -7.21 -6.52
C MET A 53 -0.45 -7.38 -8.02
N LEU A 54 -1.65 -7.09 -8.55
CA LEU A 54 -1.93 -7.17 -9.98
C LEU A 54 -1.23 -6.06 -10.80
N ALA A 55 -0.95 -4.91 -10.20
CA ALA A 55 -0.26 -3.81 -10.87
C ALA A 55 1.25 -4.11 -11.09
N LEU A 56 1.86 -4.88 -10.19
CA LEU A 56 3.31 -5.17 -10.20
C LEU A 56 3.81 -5.87 -11.48
N PRO A 57 3.21 -6.97 -11.97
CA PRO A 57 3.68 -7.61 -13.21
C PRO A 57 3.61 -6.69 -14.42
N VAL A 58 2.55 -5.88 -14.51
CA VAL A 58 2.37 -4.89 -15.58
C VAL A 58 3.45 -3.82 -15.49
N ALA A 59 3.75 -3.35 -14.28
CA ALA A 59 4.82 -2.38 -14.03
C ALA A 59 6.19 -2.89 -14.52
N VAL A 60 6.52 -4.16 -14.27
CA VAL A 60 7.79 -4.75 -14.75
C VAL A 60 7.88 -4.67 -16.28
N PHE A 61 6.82 -5.07 -16.99
CA PHE A 61 6.81 -5.01 -18.45
C PHE A 61 6.89 -3.58 -18.99
N GLN A 62 6.18 -2.64 -18.37
CA GLN A 62 6.26 -1.22 -18.71
C GLN A 62 7.68 -0.68 -18.52
N SER A 63 8.39 -1.06 -17.44
CA SER A 63 9.76 -0.60 -17.18
C SER A 63 10.71 -1.00 -18.30
N PHE A 64 10.61 -2.25 -18.77
CA PHE A 64 11.40 -2.71 -19.91
C PHE A 64 11.07 -1.94 -21.19
N ARG A 65 9.78 -1.68 -21.45
CA ARG A 65 9.34 -0.95 -22.64
C ARG A 65 9.85 0.49 -22.65
N ILE A 66 9.88 1.16 -21.51
CA ILE A 66 10.29 2.58 -21.41
C ILE A 66 11.72 2.79 -21.87
N ILE A 67 12.64 1.86 -21.56
CA ILE A 67 14.06 1.92 -21.94
C ILE A 67 14.23 2.09 -23.46
N PHE A 68 13.33 1.50 -24.25
CA PHE A 68 13.37 1.54 -25.71
C PHE A 68 12.45 2.60 -26.35
N SER A 69 11.83 3.45 -25.53
CA SER A 69 10.87 4.46 -25.98
C SER A 69 11.43 5.88 -25.84
N LYS A 70 10.84 6.85 -26.54
CA LYS A 70 11.11 8.30 -26.33
C LYS A 70 9.98 8.89 -25.48
N PRO A 71 10.08 8.85 -24.15
CA PRO A 71 8.99 9.28 -23.28
C PRO A 71 8.73 10.79 -23.36
N VAL A 72 7.46 11.18 -23.34
CA VAL A 72 7.02 12.56 -23.13
C VAL A 72 6.37 12.65 -21.76
N PHE A 73 6.79 13.62 -20.95
CA PHE A 73 6.29 13.74 -19.58
C PHE A 73 5.13 14.73 -19.50
N THR A 74 4.04 14.33 -18.85
CA THR A 74 2.87 15.19 -18.61
C THR A 74 2.40 15.11 -17.15
N VAL A 75 1.56 16.07 -16.74
CA VAL A 75 0.94 16.06 -15.41
C VAL A 75 -0.58 15.98 -15.57
N ARG A 76 -1.22 15.04 -14.88
CA ARG A 76 -2.68 14.97 -14.76
C ARG A 76 -3.13 15.13 -13.32
N SER A 77 -4.34 15.65 -13.13
CA SER A 77 -5.02 15.65 -11.83
C SER A 77 -6.13 14.60 -11.83
N GLU A 78 -6.22 13.83 -10.76
CA GLU A 78 -7.26 12.80 -10.61
C GLU A 78 -7.90 12.87 -9.22
N LYS A 79 -9.22 12.70 -9.11
CA LYS A 79 -9.91 12.75 -7.82
C LYS A 79 -9.37 11.68 -6.85
N ALA A 80 -9.10 12.13 -5.62
CA ALA A 80 -8.69 11.26 -4.53
C ALA A 80 -9.91 10.52 -3.94
N PRO A 81 -9.82 9.21 -3.67
CA PRO A 81 -10.85 8.47 -2.97
C PRO A 81 -11.08 9.02 -1.55
N GLU A 82 -12.33 9.00 -1.07
CA GLU A 82 -12.64 9.47 0.30
C GLU A 82 -12.12 8.52 1.40
N ASN A 83 -12.06 7.22 1.11
CA ASN A 83 -11.55 6.23 2.06
C ASN A 83 -10.02 6.21 2.02
N ARG A 84 -9.37 6.47 3.16
CA ARG A 84 -7.90 6.51 3.28
C ARG A 84 -7.19 5.23 2.83
N ILE A 85 -7.78 4.05 3.03
CA ILE A 85 -7.18 2.78 2.62
C ILE A 85 -7.24 2.61 1.10
N VAL A 86 -8.33 3.05 0.49
CA VAL A 86 -8.49 3.05 -0.97
C VAL A 86 -7.60 4.12 -1.61
N GLU A 87 -7.51 5.29 -0.98
CA GLU A 87 -6.60 6.37 -1.38
C GLU A 87 -5.14 5.90 -1.34
N PHE A 88 -4.68 5.36 -0.21
CA PHE A 88 -3.35 4.78 -0.08
C PHE A 88 -3.11 3.69 -1.12
N GLY A 89 -4.08 2.79 -1.29
CA GLY A 89 -4.03 1.76 -2.31
C GLY A 89 -3.83 2.30 -3.71
N LYS A 90 -4.56 3.35 -4.06
CA LYS A 90 -4.45 4.04 -5.35
C LYS A 90 -3.07 4.67 -5.53
N ILE A 91 -2.59 5.43 -4.54
CA ILE A 91 -1.28 6.07 -4.57
C ILE A 91 -0.17 5.05 -4.80
N ILE A 92 -0.16 3.96 -4.02
CA ILE A 92 0.84 2.89 -4.17
C ILE A 92 0.70 2.21 -5.52
N SER A 93 -0.53 1.87 -5.96
CA SER A 93 -0.72 1.21 -7.24
C SER A 93 -0.24 2.04 -8.44
N ILE A 94 -0.41 3.37 -8.37
CA ILE A 94 0.09 4.30 -9.38
C ILE A 94 1.62 4.37 -9.30
N THR A 95 2.15 4.71 -8.13
CA THR A 95 3.58 4.99 -7.93
C THR A 95 4.48 3.75 -8.10
N MET A 96 3.93 2.54 -7.93
CA MET A 96 4.66 1.30 -8.21
C MET A 96 4.66 0.93 -9.70
N THR A 97 3.93 1.66 -10.55
CA THR A 97 4.06 1.54 -12.01
C THR A 97 5.05 2.59 -12.54
N PRO A 98 5.94 2.23 -13.48
CA PRO A 98 7.03 3.10 -13.91
C PRO A 98 6.56 4.24 -14.83
N GLU A 99 5.31 4.19 -15.30
CA GLU A 99 4.74 5.20 -16.19
C GLU A 99 4.07 6.34 -15.43
N GLU A 100 3.77 6.16 -14.13
CA GLU A 100 3.01 7.15 -13.37
C GLU A 100 3.55 7.28 -11.94
N VAL A 101 3.66 8.51 -11.42
CA VAL A 101 4.07 8.79 -10.04
C VAL A 101 3.16 9.86 -9.45
N VAL A 102 2.63 9.61 -8.24
CA VAL A 102 1.91 10.64 -7.50
C VAL A 102 2.92 11.62 -6.90
N ILE A 103 2.87 12.89 -7.31
CA ILE A 103 3.78 13.94 -6.85
C ILE A 103 3.25 14.63 -5.59
N SER A 104 1.96 14.96 -5.59
CA SER A 104 1.34 15.65 -4.46
C SER A 104 -0.15 15.33 -4.36
N LYS A 105 -0.71 15.71 -3.21
CA LYS A 105 -2.15 15.72 -2.95
C LYS A 105 -2.56 17.16 -2.68
N ASP A 106 -3.42 17.68 -3.54
CA ASP A 106 -4.05 18.98 -3.37
C ASP A 106 -5.52 18.82 -2.96
N ARG A 107 -6.19 19.94 -2.67
CA ARG A 107 -7.62 19.96 -2.30
C ARG A 107 -8.53 19.38 -3.39
N GLU A 108 -8.07 19.35 -4.63
CA GLU A 108 -8.83 18.89 -5.80
C GLU A 108 -8.57 17.41 -6.15
N GLY A 109 -7.51 16.79 -5.63
CA GLY A 109 -7.16 15.42 -5.95
C GLY A 109 -5.66 15.08 -5.84
N LEU A 110 -5.28 13.98 -6.51
CA LEU A 110 -3.91 13.51 -6.67
C LEU A 110 -3.32 14.13 -7.94
N LEU A 111 -2.16 14.77 -7.80
CA LEU A 111 -1.34 15.21 -8.93
C LEU A 111 -0.41 14.08 -9.34
N ILE A 112 -0.55 13.62 -10.58
CA ILE A 112 0.15 12.46 -11.12
C ILE A 112 1.06 12.93 -12.25
N HIS A 113 2.35 12.65 -12.12
CA HIS A 113 3.32 12.69 -13.20
C HIS A 113 3.15 11.46 -14.07
N GLU A 114 3.09 11.64 -15.38
CA GLU A 114 2.91 10.55 -16.33
C GLU A 114 3.95 10.55 -17.43
N VAL A 115 4.26 9.35 -17.89
CA VAL A 115 5.01 9.08 -19.10
C VAL A 115 4.04 8.76 -20.22
N LYS A 116 3.80 9.73 -21.11
CA LYS A 116 3.08 9.54 -22.37
C LYS A 116 4.01 9.05 -23.47
N LYS A 117 3.43 8.20 -24.34
CA LYS A 117 4.06 7.74 -25.58
C LYS A 117 4.02 8.81 -26.66
#